data_AF-A0AA87Z7U8-F1
#
_entry.id   AF-A0AA87Z7U8-F1
#
_cell.length_a   1.000
_cell.length_b   1.000
_cell.length_c   1.000
_cell.angle_alpha   90.00
_cell.angle_beta   90.00
_cell.angle_gamma   90.00
#
_symmetry.space_group_name_H-M   'P 1'
#
loop_
_entity.id
_entity.type
_entity.pdbx_description
1 polymer ?
#
loop_
_entity_poly.entity_id
_entity_poly.type
_entity_poly.pdbx_seq_one_letter_code
_entity_poly.pdbx_strand_id
1 'polypeptide(L)'
;MLHFDFYEKKLGPNATLHFFETAHRSDPLATLFMNEFNVVETCSDVNSTVDAYISSLRELRSGGVSLDGIGLEGHFTVPNPPLMRAILDKLATLGLPIWLTEVDISNTLDKATQAVYLEQVLREGFSHPYVNGIMLWTALHPNGCYRMCLTDNNFQNLPAGDVVDKLLKEWRTEELKGVTDEHGSYSFFGFLGEYKISVGYENRTASSTFSLSQGEETRHFSIQL
;
A
#
# COMPACT_ATOMS: atom_id res chain seq x y z
N MET A 1 -21.08 6.04 5.22
CA MET A 1 -20.14 4.99 4.72
C MET A 1 -20.90 4.03 3.81
N LEU A 2 -20.23 3.31 2.90
CA LEU A 2 -20.88 2.63 1.75
C LEU A 2 -21.86 1.53 2.18
N HIS A 3 -21.49 0.73 3.17
CA HIS A 3 -22.23 -0.48 3.53
C HIS A 3 -23.34 -0.26 4.57
N PHE A 4 -23.11 0.66 5.51
CA PHE A 4 -23.98 0.84 6.65
C PHE A 4 -24.26 2.33 6.89
N ASP A 5 -25.52 2.63 7.17
CA ASP A 5 -26.06 4.00 7.32
C ASP A 5 -26.56 4.26 8.75
N PHE A 6 -26.05 3.50 9.73
CA PHE A 6 -26.51 3.61 11.12
C PHE A 6 -26.39 5.04 11.65
N TYR A 7 -25.25 5.68 11.43
CA TYR A 7 -25.02 7.04 11.91
C TYR A 7 -25.82 8.06 11.11
N GLU A 8 -25.96 7.88 9.81
CA GLU A 8 -26.77 8.74 8.95
C GLU A 8 -28.24 8.69 9.34
N LYS A 9 -28.76 7.50 9.69
CA LYS A 9 -30.12 7.33 10.23
C LYS A 9 -30.34 7.96 11.60
N LYS A 10 -29.29 8.04 12.43
CA LYS A 10 -29.40 8.53 13.83
C LYS A 10 -29.08 10.01 13.98
N LEU A 11 -28.14 10.52 13.20
CA LEU A 11 -27.56 11.85 13.33
C LEU A 11 -27.84 12.74 12.11
N GLY A 12 -28.44 12.18 11.05
CA GLY A 12 -28.79 12.87 9.82
C GLY A 12 -27.84 12.53 8.66
N PRO A 13 -28.23 12.83 7.40
CA PRO A 13 -27.50 12.41 6.20
C PRO A 13 -26.04 12.90 6.16
N ASN A 14 -25.73 14.00 6.83
CA ASN A 14 -24.38 14.59 6.87
C ASN A 14 -23.51 14.05 8.03
N ALA A 15 -23.91 12.97 8.71
CA ALA A 15 -23.18 12.43 9.85
C ALA A 15 -21.70 12.15 9.54
N THR A 16 -21.42 11.46 8.43
CA THR A 16 -20.05 11.15 8.00
C THR A 16 -19.25 12.44 7.75
N LEU A 17 -19.83 13.43 7.07
CA LEU A 17 -19.17 14.73 6.84
C LEU A 17 -18.79 15.40 8.18
N HIS A 18 -19.72 15.44 9.14
CA HIS A 18 -19.46 16.01 10.46
C HIS A 18 -18.38 15.25 11.24
N PHE A 19 -18.22 13.95 11.05
CA PHE A 19 -17.12 13.20 11.67
C PHE A 19 -15.77 13.64 11.14
N PHE A 20 -15.62 13.78 9.82
CA PHE A 20 -14.39 14.28 9.22
C PHE A 20 -14.09 15.73 9.64
N GLU A 21 -15.10 16.61 9.64
CA GLU A 21 -14.94 17.98 10.13
C GLU A 21 -14.52 18.01 11.61
N THR A 22 -15.10 17.15 12.44
CA THR A 22 -14.78 17.08 13.87
C THR A 22 -13.37 16.57 14.10
N ALA A 23 -12.96 15.52 13.38
CA ALA A 23 -11.60 14.99 13.42
C ALA A 23 -10.59 16.08 13.03
N HIS A 24 -10.81 16.77 11.90
CA HIS A 24 -9.92 17.83 11.43
C HIS A 24 -9.86 19.04 12.38
N ARG A 25 -11.00 19.43 12.98
CA ARG A 25 -11.01 20.51 14.00
C ARG A 25 -10.27 20.13 15.28
N SER A 26 -10.29 18.84 15.63
CA SER A 26 -9.65 18.33 16.85
C SER A 26 -8.15 18.13 16.67
N ASP A 27 -7.74 17.66 15.49
CA ASP A 27 -6.35 17.52 15.08
C ASP A 27 -6.19 17.88 13.60
N PRO A 28 -5.81 19.13 13.29
CA PRO A 28 -5.60 19.57 11.91
C PRO A 28 -4.43 18.88 11.19
N LEU A 29 -3.57 18.16 11.93
CA LEU A 29 -2.43 17.42 11.38
C LEU A 29 -2.74 15.93 11.18
N ALA A 30 -3.91 15.46 11.58
CA ALA A 30 -4.31 14.07 11.39
C ALA A 30 -4.42 13.75 9.90
N THR A 31 -3.81 12.66 9.48
CA THR A 31 -3.95 12.12 8.12
C THR A 31 -5.31 11.45 7.97
N LEU A 32 -6.17 11.99 7.11
CA LEU A 32 -7.56 11.54 6.96
C LEU A 32 -7.73 10.58 5.78
N PHE A 33 -8.19 9.37 6.08
CA PHE A 33 -8.57 8.37 5.10
C PHE A 33 -10.07 8.10 5.19
N MET A 34 -10.70 7.81 4.06
CA MET A 34 -11.90 6.97 4.04
C MET A 34 -11.42 5.53 3.79
N ASN A 35 -12.00 4.54 4.47
CA ASN A 35 -11.61 3.13 4.40
C ASN A 35 -12.86 2.29 4.19
N GLU A 36 -12.87 1.39 3.20
CA GLU A 36 -14.02 0.54 2.88
C GLU A 36 -13.57 -0.84 2.39
N PHE A 37 -14.35 -1.87 2.72
CA PHE A 37 -14.22 -3.23 2.22
C PHE A 37 -15.02 -3.47 0.93
N ASN A 38 -14.83 -4.64 0.33
CA ASN A 38 -15.51 -5.09 -0.90
C ASN A 38 -15.36 -4.18 -2.13
N VAL A 39 -14.58 -3.09 -2.05
CA VAL A 39 -14.31 -2.22 -3.18
C VAL A 39 -13.29 -2.87 -4.12
N VAL A 40 -12.16 -3.33 -3.59
CA VAL A 40 -11.01 -3.85 -4.36
C VAL A 40 -11.07 -5.37 -4.55
N GLU A 41 -11.82 -6.03 -3.67
CA GLU A 41 -11.85 -7.48 -3.49
C GLU A 41 -12.83 -8.16 -4.45
N THR A 42 -13.93 -7.49 -4.80
CA THR A 42 -15.01 -8.09 -5.58
C THR A 42 -15.83 -7.05 -6.34
N CYS A 43 -16.49 -7.48 -7.41
CA CYS A 43 -17.52 -6.71 -8.11
C CYS A 43 -18.95 -7.22 -7.81
N SER A 44 -19.10 -8.18 -6.89
CA SER A 44 -20.40 -8.77 -6.55
C SER A 44 -21.19 -7.94 -5.53
N ASP A 45 -20.52 -7.07 -4.77
CA ASP A 45 -21.18 -6.19 -3.82
C ASP A 45 -21.66 -4.92 -4.51
N VAL A 46 -22.96 -4.88 -4.80
CA VAL A 46 -23.59 -3.74 -5.49
C VAL A 46 -23.63 -2.47 -4.63
N ASN A 47 -23.43 -2.58 -3.31
CA ASN A 47 -23.40 -1.43 -2.41
C ASN A 47 -22.00 -0.80 -2.31
N SER A 48 -20.95 -1.55 -2.66
CA SER A 48 -19.54 -1.13 -2.54
C SER A 48 -18.82 -1.05 -3.88
N THR A 49 -19.52 -0.57 -4.91
CA THR A 49 -18.87 -0.36 -6.20
C THR A 49 -17.81 0.74 -6.11
N VAL A 50 -16.74 0.62 -6.89
CA VAL A 50 -15.72 1.68 -7.02
C VAL A 50 -16.33 3.04 -7.41
N ASP A 51 -17.42 3.06 -8.18
CA ASP A 51 -18.13 4.29 -8.54
C ASP A 51 -18.86 4.91 -7.34
N ALA A 52 -19.53 4.10 -6.52
CA ALA A 52 -20.13 4.57 -5.29
C ALA A 52 -19.07 5.14 -4.35
N TYR A 53 -17.92 4.46 -4.22
CA TYR A 53 -16.81 4.94 -3.40
C TYR A 53 -16.26 6.28 -3.88
N ILE A 54 -15.99 6.40 -5.19
CA ILE A 54 -15.55 7.66 -5.81
C ILE A 54 -16.58 8.77 -5.59
N SER A 55 -17.88 8.46 -5.68
CA SER A 55 -18.93 9.44 -5.41
C SER A 55 -18.87 9.94 -3.97
N SER A 56 -18.74 9.04 -2.98
CA SER A 56 -18.61 9.42 -1.57
C SER A 56 -17.36 10.24 -1.29
N LEU A 57 -16.21 9.87 -1.86
CA LEU A 57 -14.96 10.65 -1.74
C LEU A 57 -15.13 12.07 -2.31
N ARG A 58 -15.82 12.22 -3.45
CA ARG A 58 -16.11 13.52 -4.06
C ARG A 58 -17.10 14.35 -3.24
N GLU A 59 -18.09 13.73 -2.62
CA GLU A 59 -19.05 14.39 -1.73
C GLU A 59 -18.36 14.92 -0.47
N LEU A 60 -17.46 14.15 0.14
CA LEU A 60 -16.64 14.65 1.26
C LEU A 60 -15.80 15.85 0.84
N ARG A 61 -15.16 15.77 -0.35
CA ARG A 61 -14.36 16.87 -0.89
C ARG A 61 -15.20 18.12 -1.17
N SER A 62 -16.41 17.99 -1.73
CA SER A 62 -17.30 19.13 -1.97
C SER A 62 -17.87 19.72 -0.68
N GLY A 63 -17.99 18.89 0.37
CA GLY A 63 -18.30 19.31 1.74
C GLY A 63 -17.15 20.01 2.47
N GLY A 64 -15.97 20.15 1.86
CA GLY A 64 -14.82 20.86 2.44
C GLY A 64 -13.83 19.97 3.20
N VAL A 65 -13.98 18.64 3.13
CA VAL A 65 -13.01 17.70 3.72
C VAL A 65 -11.80 17.56 2.79
N SER A 66 -10.61 17.76 3.35
CA SER A 66 -9.36 17.37 2.69
C SER A 66 -9.00 15.95 3.13
N LEU A 67 -9.17 14.99 2.23
CA LEU A 67 -8.70 13.62 2.44
C LEU A 67 -7.23 13.53 2.03
N ASP A 68 -6.44 12.81 2.81
CA ASP A 68 -5.02 12.57 2.56
C ASP A 68 -4.77 11.23 1.87
N GLY A 69 -5.75 10.31 1.87
CA GLY A 69 -5.63 9.05 1.17
C GLY A 69 -6.92 8.24 1.08
N ILE A 70 -6.83 7.16 0.30
CA ILE A 70 -7.92 6.19 0.07
C ILE A 70 -7.51 4.86 0.69
N GLY A 71 -8.32 4.37 1.62
CA GLY A 71 -8.16 3.05 2.24
C GLY A 71 -9.03 2.00 1.55
N LEU A 72 -8.45 0.83 1.33
CA LEU A 72 -9.11 -0.36 0.82
C LEU A 72 -8.77 -1.50 1.79
N GLU A 73 -9.75 -2.06 2.48
CA GLU A 73 -9.50 -3.07 3.52
C GLU A 73 -8.71 -4.26 2.94
N GLY A 74 -9.18 -4.86 1.86
CA GLY A 74 -8.42 -5.91 1.16
C GLY A 74 -8.61 -7.29 1.79
N HIS A 75 -9.82 -7.62 2.23
CA HIS A 75 -10.18 -8.95 2.73
C HIS A 75 -10.49 -9.92 1.60
N PHE A 76 -9.46 -10.54 1.01
CA PHE A 76 -9.63 -11.38 -0.18
C PHE A 76 -10.02 -12.82 0.17
N THR A 77 -10.91 -13.41 -0.61
CA THR A 77 -11.06 -14.88 -0.65
C THR A 77 -10.30 -15.45 -1.84
N VAL A 78 -10.69 -15.10 -3.06
CA VAL A 78 -9.93 -15.38 -4.28
C VAL A 78 -9.61 -14.03 -4.92
N PRO A 79 -8.33 -13.62 -5.01
CA PRO A 79 -7.99 -12.35 -5.62
C PRO A 79 -8.21 -12.39 -7.14
N ASN A 80 -8.51 -11.23 -7.70
CA ASN A 80 -8.65 -11.04 -9.14
C ASN A 80 -7.73 -9.87 -9.55
N PRO A 81 -6.45 -10.11 -9.88
CA PRO A 81 -5.49 -9.04 -10.17
C PRO A 81 -5.93 -8.09 -11.30
N PRO A 82 -6.53 -8.56 -12.42
CA PRO A 82 -7.11 -7.65 -13.42
C PRO A 82 -8.19 -6.71 -12.87
N LEU A 83 -9.07 -7.20 -11.99
CA LEU A 83 -10.09 -6.37 -11.34
C LEU A 83 -9.45 -5.38 -10.38
N MET A 84 -8.52 -5.84 -9.53
CA MET A 84 -7.77 -4.97 -8.62
C MET A 84 -7.10 -3.82 -9.38
N ARG A 85 -6.39 -4.13 -10.47
CA ARG A 85 -5.75 -3.13 -11.32
C ARG A 85 -6.73 -2.08 -11.84
N ALA A 86 -7.84 -2.52 -12.41
CA ALA A 86 -8.86 -1.61 -12.95
C ALA A 86 -9.46 -0.69 -11.88
N ILE A 87 -9.62 -1.18 -10.66
CA ILE A 87 -10.13 -0.38 -9.52
C ILE A 87 -9.06 0.61 -9.04
N LEU A 88 -7.82 0.16 -8.89
CA LEU A 88 -6.69 1.03 -8.50
C LEU A 88 -6.46 2.13 -9.53
N ASP A 89 -6.47 1.81 -10.82
CA ASP A 89 -6.36 2.78 -11.93
C ASP A 89 -7.47 3.83 -11.85
N LYS A 90 -8.70 3.40 -11.54
CA LYS A 90 -9.86 4.30 -11.45
C LYS A 90 -9.78 5.20 -10.22
N LEU A 91 -9.38 4.67 -9.07
CA LEU A 91 -9.18 5.45 -7.84
C LEU A 91 -8.00 6.43 -7.98
N ALA A 92 -6.94 6.04 -8.69
CA ALA A 92 -5.79 6.90 -8.96
C ALA A 92 -6.15 8.19 -9.70
N THR A 93 -7.25 8.21 -10.45
CA THR A 93 -7.76 9.43 -11.10
C THR A 93 -8.14 10.55 -10.11
N LEU A 94 -8.30 10.23 -8.82
CA LEU A 94 -8.55 11.21 -7.77
C LEU A 94 -7.29 11.95 -7.30
N GLY A 95 -6.10 11.48 -7.68
CA GLY A 95 -4.82 12.07 -7.31
C GLY A 95 -4.48 11.91 -5.82
N LEU A 96 -5.08 10.92 -5.15
CA LEU A 96 -4.84 10.59 -3.75
C LEU A 96 -4.01 9.30 -3.64
N PRO A 97 -3.13 9.17 -2.65
CA PRO A 97 -2.43 7.92 -2.37
C PRO A 97 -3.42 6.84 -1.92
N ILE A 98 -3.20 5.62 -2.37
CA ILE A 98 -4.02 4.45 -2.05
C ILE A 98 -3.27 3.56 -1.07
N TRP A 99 -3.97 3.07 -0.06
CA TRP A 99 -3.46 2.11 0.92
C TRP A 99 -4.34 0.88 0.92
N LEU A 100 -3.70 -0.29 0.81
CA LEU A 100 -4.34 -1.55 1.20
C LEU A 100 -4.16 -1.69 2.71
N THR A 101 -5.25 -1.60 3.49
CA THR A 101 -5.17 -1.29 4.92
C THR A 101 -5.28 -2.52 5.82
N GLU A 102 -5.89 -3.60 5.36
CA GLU A 102 -6.26 -4.76 6.18
C GLU A 102 -6.10 -6.08 5.40
N VAL A 103 -5.03 -6.20 4.60
CA VAL A 103 -4.86 -7.32 3.68
C VAL A 103 -4.78 -8.65 4.43
N ASP A 104 -5.74 -9.52 4.17
CA ASP A 104 -5.70 -10.93 4.55
C ASP A 104 -6.34 -11.81 3.48
N ILE A 105 -6.07 -13.12 3.58
CA ILE A 105 -6.72 -14.14 2.78
C ILE A 105 -7.64 -14.96 3.69
N SER A 106 -8.86 -15.22 3.22
CA SER A 106 -9.90 -15.95 3.94
C SER A 106 -9.38 -17.23 4.61
N ASN A 107 -9.80 -17.43 5.86
CA ASN A 107 -9.52 -18.65 6.65
C ASN A 107 -10.27 -19.90 6.15
N THR A 108 -11.13 -19.77 5.14
CA THR A 108 -11.77 -20.92 4.48
C THR A 108 -10.81 -21.68 3.57
N LEU A 109 -9.61 -21.13 3.30
CA LEU A 109 -8.58 -21.71 2.46
C LEU A 109 -7.46 -22.32 3.30
N ASP A 110 -6.80 -23.34 2.77
CA ASP A 110 -5.61 -23.90 3.40
C ASP A 110 -4.43 -22.93 3.34
N LYS A 111 -3.41 -23.15 4.18
CA LYS A 111 -2.26 -22.24 4.33
C LYS A 111 -1.42 -22.09 3.08
N ALA A 112 -1.31 -23.13 2.23
CA ALA A 112 -0.56 -23.03 0.98
C ALA A 112 -1.33 -22.17 -0.03
N THR A 113 -2.65 -22.34 -0.13
CA THR A 113 -3.49 -21.48 -0.97
C THR A 113 -3.49 -20.04 -0.48
N GLN A 114 -3.57 -19.80 0.84
CA GLN A 114 -3.43 -18.45 1.42
C GLN A 114 -2.12 -17.78 0.97
N ALA A 115 -1.00 -18.51 0.99
CA ALA A 115 0.29 -17.97 0.57
C ALA A 115 0.33 -17.57 -0.92
N VAL A 116 -0.22 -18.43 -1.80
CA VAL A 116 -0.28 -18.15 -3.25
C VAL A 116 -1.11 -16.90 -3.53
N TYR A 117 -2.27 -16.76 -2.88
CA TYR A 117 -3.15 -15.62 -3.09
C TYR A 117 -2.60 -14.34 -2.44
N LEU A 118 -1.97 -14.44 -1.28
CA LEU A 118 -1.28 -13.31 -0.67
C LEU A 118 -0.20 -12.76 -1.59
N GLU A 119 0.61 -13.62 -2.21
CA GLU A 119 1.64 -13.19 -3.16
C GLU A 119 1.04 -12.42 -4.35
N GLN A 120 -0.09 -12.86 -4.89
CA GLN A 120 -0.77 -12.16 -5.97
C GLN A 120 -1.24 -10.76 -5.56
N VAL A 121 -1.88 -10.64 -4.40
CA VAL A 121 -2.37 -9.36 -3.87
C VAL A 121 -1.21 -8.41 -3.60
N LEU A 122 -0.16 -8.89 -2.94
CA LEU A 122 1.01 -8.09 -2.60
C LEU A 122 1.72 -7.59 -3.87
N ARG A 123 1.95 -8.46 -4.86
CA ARG A 123 2.58 -8.06 -6.13
C ARG A 123 1.72 -7.07 -6.91
N GLU A 124 0.42 -7.27 -6.98
CA GLU A 124 -0.48 -6.36 -7.71
C GLU A 124 -0.48 -4.97 -7.04
N GLY A 125 -0.68 -4.92 -5.72
CA GLY A 125 -0.60 -3.68 -4.95
C GLY A 125 0.75 -2.99 -5.11
N PHE A 126 1.86 -3.70 -4.91
CA PHE A 126 3.21 -3.15 -5.01
C PHE A 126 3.56 -2.63 -6.41
N SER A 127 2.99 -3.24 -7.46
CA SER A 127 3.24 -2.83 -8.85
C SER A 127 2.54 -1.53 -9.27
N HIS A 128 1.56 -1.07 -8.49
CA HIS A 128 0.72 0.05 -8.86
C HIS A 128 1.28 1.38 -8.32
N PRO A 129 1.56 2.39 -9.16
CA PRO A 129 2.28 3.60 -8.73
C PRO A 129 1.53 4.48 -7.71
N TYR A 130 0.20 4.39 -7.63
CA TYR A 130 -0.59 5.11 -6.63
C TYR A 130 -0.80 4.33 -5.32
N VAL A 131 -0.29 3.09 -5.21
CA VAL A 131 -0.33 2.36 -3.95
C VAL A 131 0.90 2.74 -3.13
N ASN A 132 0.66 3.48 -2.04
CA ASN A 132 1.72 4.02 -1.18
C ASN A 132 1.97 3.16 0.07
N GLY A 133 1.05 2.25 0.40
CA GLY A 133 1.16 1.41 1.57
C GLY A 133 0.34 0.13 1.45
N ILE A 134 0.88 -0.94 2.04
CA ILE A 134 0.18 -2.21 2.24
C ILE A 134 0.36 -2.60 3.70
N MET A 135 -0.75 -2.80 4.40
CA MET A 135 -0.81 -3.26 5.78
C MET A 135 -1.52 -4.61 5.81
N LEU A 136 -0.94 -5.57 6.55
CA LEU A 136 -1.46 -6.93 6.66
C LEU A 136 -2.32 -7.09 7.92
N TRP A 137 -3.48 -7.73 7.78
CA TRP A 137 -4.40 -8.02 8.90
C TRP A 137 -4.15 -9.40 9.51
N THR A 138 -2.95 -9.59 10.05
CA THR A 138 -2.42 -10.91 10.43
C THR A 138 -2.36 -11.11 11.94
N ALA A 139 -3.43 -10.77 12.66
CA ALA A 139 -3.48 -10.90 14.11
C ALA A 139 -3.36 -12.37 14.58
N LEU A 140 -2.41 -12.63 15.47
CA LEU A 140 -2.27 -13.89 16.20
C LEU A 140 -3.29 -13.96 17.33
N HIS A 141 -3.90 -15.13 17.53
CA HIS A 141 -4.80 -15.40 18.65
C HIS A 141 -4.37 -16.71 19.34
N PRO A 142 -4.54 -16.87 20.68
CA PRO A 142 -4.11 -18.08 21.38
C PRO A 142 -4.66 -19.39 20.78
N ASN A 143 -5.86 -19.32 20.21
CA ASN A 143 -6.55 -20.47 19.60
C ASN A 143 -6.30 -20.60 18.08
N GLY A 144 -5.35 -19.86 17.50
CA GLY A 144 -5.00 -19.90 16.08
C GLY A 144 -5.12 -18.55 15.37
N CYS A 145 -5.34 -18.56 14.06
CA CYS A 145 -5.46 -17.34 13.27
C CYS A 145 -6.87 -16.79 13.25
N TYR A 146 -7.03 -15.46 13.27
CA TYR A 146 -8.31 -14.84 12.98
C TYR A 146 -8.75 -15.10 11.54
N ARG A 147 -7.97 -14.59 10.57
CA ARG A 147 -8.13 -14.86 9.12
C ARG A 147 -6.90 -15.56 8.55
N MET A 148 -5.75 -14.92 8.74
CA MET A 148 -4.44 -15.37 8.28
C MET A 148 -3.40 -15.01 9.35
N CYS A 149 -2.35 -15.81 9.47
CA CYS A 149 -1.18 -15.45 10.27
C CYS A 149 0.07 -15.63 9.41
N LEU A 150 1.10 -14.87 9.73
CA LEU A 150 2.43 -15.09 9.16
C LEU A 150 3.20 -16.18 9.89
N THR A 151 2.95 -16.36 11.20
CA THR A 151 3.58 -17.38 12.03
C THR A 151 2.57 -18.24 12.79
N ASP A 152 3.02 -19.37 13.32
CA ASP A 152 2.28 -20.13 14.32
C ASP A 152 2.46 -19.53 15.74
N ASN A 153 1.88 -20.19 16.76
CA ASN A 153 1.98 -19.76 18.16
C ASN A 153 3.39 -19.90 18.77
N ASN A 154 4.31 -20.60 18.09
CA ASN A 154 5.71 -20.74 18.49
C ASN A 154 6.62 -19.80 17.68
N PHE A 155 6.05 -18.84 16.96
CA PHE A 155 6.74 -17.92 16.06
C PHE A 155 7.52 -18.63 14.94
N GLN A 156 7.11 -19.84 14.55
CA GLN A 156 7.60 -20.49 13.34
C GLN A 156 6.84 -19.96 12.13
N ASN A 157 7.55 -19.73 11.02
CA ASN A 157 6.94 -19.18 9.82
C ASN A 157 5.89 -20.14 9.25
N LEU A 158 4.77 -19.57 8.82
CA LEU A 158 3.79 -20.25 7.98
C LEU A 158 4.06 -19.89 6.52
N PRO A 159 3.48 -20.61 5.54
CA PRO A 159 3.69 -20.33 4.13
C PRO A 159 3.42 -18.87 3.72
N ALA A 160 2.45 -18.20 4.36
CA ALA A 160 2.18 -16.78 4.14
C ALA A 160 3.32 -15.88 4.63
N GLY A 161 3.95 -16.21 5.76
CA GLY A 161 5.14 -15.52 6.26
C GLY A 161 6.34 -15.73 5.35
N ASP A 162 6.54 -16.96 4.83
CA ASP A 162 7.61 -17.24 3.87
C ASP A 162 7.48 -16.40 2.59
N VAL A 163 6.24 -16.18 2.13
CA VAL A 163 5.96 -15.28 1.00
C VAL A 163 6.35 -13.84 1.32
N VAL A 164 5.97 -13.32 2.48
CA VAL A 164 6.31 -11.94 2.88
C VAL A 164 7.82 -11.76 2.98
N ASP A 165 8.53 -12.69 3.64
CA ASP A 165 10.00 -12.64 3.77
C ASP A 165 10.69 -12.68 2.40
N LYS A 166 10.21 -13.55 1.50
CA LYS A 166 10.71 -13.66 0.12
C LYS A 166 10.51 -12.34 -0.63
N LEU A 167 9.33 -11.74 -0.58
CA LEU A 167 9.03 -10.50 -1.29
C LEU A 167 9.80 -9.31 -0.72
N LEU A 168 9.94 -9.20 0.61
CA LEU A 168 10.77 -8.15 1.22
C LEU A 168 12.25 -8.28 0.82
N LYS A 169 12.75 -9.52 0.64
CA LYS A 169 14.09 -9.75 0.10
C LYS A 169 14.20 -9.41 -1.38
N GLU A 170 13.14 -9.63 -2.15
CA GLU A 170 13.06 -9.28 -3.58
C GLU A 170 12.95 -7.76 -3.80
N TRP A 171 12.17 -7.07 -2.97
CA TRP A 171 11.82 -5.65 -3.09
C TRP A 171 12.77 -4.74 -2.32
N ARG A 172 14.07 -4.95 -2.54
CA ARG A 172 15.13 -4.11 -1.99
C ARG A 172 16.27 -4.00 -2.99
N THR A 173 16.98 -2.89 -2.91
CA THR A 173 18.23 -2.76 -3.65
C THR A 173 19.36 -3.32 -2.80
N GLU A 174 20.02 -4.37 -3.29
CA GLU A 174 21.20 -4.93 -2.65
C GLU A 174 22.44 -4.06 -2.89
N GLU A 175 23.58 -4.44 -2.30
CA GLU A 175 24.83 -3.74 -2.55
C GLU A 175 25.22 -3.85 -4.04
N LEU A 176 25.23 -2.71 -4.73
CA LEU A 176 25.63 -2.62 -6.12
C LEU A 176 27.09 -2.17 -6.23
N LYS A 177 27.85 -2.85 -7.09
CA LYS A 177 29.24 -2.51 -7.41
C LYS A 177 29.38 -2.38 -8.92
N GLY A 178 30.17 -1.41 -9.35
CA GLY A 178 30.39 -1.17 -10.77
C GLY A 178 31.58 -0.24 -11.01
N VAL A 179 31.89 -0.08 -12.29
CA VAL A 179 32.93 0.82 -12.79
C VAL A 179 32.23 1.87 -13.63
N THR A 180 32.63 3.13 -13.49
CA THR A 180 32.11 4.22 -14.32
C THR A 180 32.57 4.09 -15.76
N ASP A 181 31.79 4.62 -16.69
CA ASP A 181 32.20 4.74 -18.09
C ASP A 181 33.31 5.81 -18.30
N GLU A 182 33.67 6.05 -19.56
CA GLU A 182 34.68 7.04 -19.97
C GLU A 182 34.31 8.50 -19.62
N HIS A 183 33.05 8.75 -19.27
CA HIS A 183 32.55 10.03 -18.80
C HIS A 183 32.38 10.10 -17.27
N GLY A 184 32.79 9.06 -16.53
CA GLY A 184 32.62 9.00 -15.09
C GLY A 184 31.19 8.69 -14.63
N SER A 185 30.34 8.16 -15.50
CA SER A 185 28.93 7.86 -15.21
C SER A 185 28.69 6.39 -14.87
N TYR A 186 27.75 6.13 -13.96
CA TYR A 186 27.26 4.79 -13.60
C TYR A 186 25.75 4.85 -13.41
N SER A 187 25.02 3.93 -14.05
CA SER A 187 23.55 3.86 -13.99
C SER A 187 23.09 2.55 -13.37
N PHE A 188 22.04 2.61 -12.55
CA PHE A 188 21.42 1.42 -11.94
C PHE A 188 19.92 1.64 -11.74
N PHE A 189 19.19 0.55 -11.53
CA PHE A 189 17.79 0.57 -11.10
C PHE A 189 17.71 0.24 -9.61
N GLY A 190 16.99 1.05 -8.85
CA GLY A 190 16.84 0.89 -7.41
C GLY A 190 15.39 1.06 -6.95
N PHE A 191 15.08 0.47 -5.79
CA PHE A 191 13.82 0.69 -5.08
C PHE A 191 13.86 2.02 -4.31
N LEU A 192 12.69 2.57 -3.98
CA LEU A 192 12.62 3.82 -3.22
C LEU A 192 13.33 3.67 -1.87
N GLY A 193 14.05 4.70 -1.44
CA GLY A 193 14.76 4.69 -0.17
C GLY A 193 15.99 5.58 -0.11
N GLU A 194 16.71 5.49 1.00
CA GLU A 194 17.95 6.21 1.25
C GLU A 194 19.16 5.38 0.85
N TYR A 195 20.07 5.99 0.09
CA TYR A 195 21.26 5.35 -0.44
C TYR A 195 22.52 6.00 0.10
N LYS A 196 23.54 5.17 0.33
CA LYS A 196 24.92 5.60 0.55
C LYS A 196 25.76 5.16 -0.64
N ILE A 197 26.42 6.11 -1.29
CA ILE A 197 27.36 5.86 -2.38
C ILE A 197 28.79 6.07 -1.90
N SER A 198 29.72 5.25 -2.39
CA SER A 198 31.16 5.44 -2.22
C SER A 198 31.86 5.22 -3.55
N VAL A 199 32.73 6.16 -3.93
CA VAL A 199 33.48 6.14 -5.19
C VAL A 199 34.97 6.15 -4.85
N GLY A 200 35.75 5.38 -5.60
CA GLY A 200 37.20 5.34 -5.50
C GLY A 200 37.86 5.54 -6.86
N TYR A 201 38.94 6.32 -6.89
CA TYR A 201 39.81 6.47 -8.05
C TYR A 201 41.26 6.59 -7.56
N GLU A 202 42.10 5.65 -7.98
CA GLU A 202 43.47 5.49 -7.47
C GLU A 202 43.51 5.47 -5.92
N ASN A 203 44.17 6.46 -5.29
CA ASN A 203 44.30 6.59 -3.84
C ASN A 203 43.25 7.51 -3.21
N ARG A 204 42.25 7.96 -3.97
CA ARG A 204 41.19 8.87 -3.50
C ARG A 204 39.89 8.12 -3.33
N THR A 205 39.16 8.43 -2.26
CA THR A 205 37.81 7.93 -2.02
C THR A 205 36.91 9.09 -1.59
N ALA A 206 35.66 9.04 -2.03
CA ALA A 206 34.60 9.96 -1.61
C ALA A 206 33.33 9.17 -1.30
N SER A 207 32.55 9.63 -0.33
CA SER A 207 31.25 9.05 0.01
C SER A 207 30.18 10.13 0.11
N SER A 208 28.95 9.81 -0.25
CA SER A 208 27.79 10.68 -0.10
C SER A 208 26.52 9.86 0.12
N THR A 209 25.42 10.55 0.44
CA THR A 209 24.09 9.96 0.52
C THR A 209 23.12 10.66 -0.43
N PHE A 210 22.08 9.96 -0.87
CA PHE A 210 20.96 10.54 -1.61
C PHE A 210 19.69 9.71 -1.40
N SER A 211 18.54 10.35 -1.58
CA SER A 211 17.22 9.71 -1.51
C SER A 211 16.70 9.42 -2.91
N LEU A 212 16.28 8.17 -3.15
CA LEU A 212 15.48 7.80 -4.32
C LEU A 212 14.00 7.85 -3.93
N SER A 213 13.31 8.89 -4.42
CA SER A 213 11.88 9.09 -4.23
C SER A 213 11.12 8.85 -5.53
N GLN A 214 9.81 8.63 -5.40
CA GLN A 214 8.92 8.42 -6.55
C GLN A 214 9.01 9.60 -7.55
N GLY A 215 9.04 9.29 -8.84
CA GLY A 215 9.09 10.28 -9.91
C GLY A 215 9.07 9.62 -11.29
N GLU A 216 8.75 10.40 -12.32
CA GLU A 216 8.67 9.93 -13.72
C GLU A 216 10.03 9.96 -14.43
N GLU A 217 11.00 10.71 -13.89
CA GLU A 217 12.30 10.94 -14.51
C GLU A 217 13.44 10.21 -13.78
N THR A 218 14.49 9.90 -14.53
CA THR A 218 15.76 9.42 -13.96
C THR A 218 16.37 10.48 -13.03
N ARG A 219 16.74 10.06 -11.82
CA ARG A 219 17.45 10.94 -10.88
C ARG A 219 18.95 10.91 -11.16
N HIS A 220 19.53 12.09 -11.30
CA HIS A 220 20.97 12.26 -11.46
C HIS A 220 21.60 12.73 -10.15
N PHE A 221 22.71 12.10 -9.77
CA PHE A 221 23.48 12.46 -8.59
C PHE A 221 24.96 12.57 -8.97
N SER A 222 25.62 13.66 -8.57
CA SER A 222 27.03 13.90 -8.85
C SER A 222 27.84 13.86 -7.57
N ILE A 223 28.95 13.14 -7.59
CA ILE A 223 29.92 13.08 -6.51
C ILE A 223 31.28 13.51 -7.06
N GLN A 224 31.98 14.37 -6.33
CA GLN A 224 33.32 14.82 -6.68
C GLN A 224 34.34 14.06 -5.83
N LEU A 225 35.38 13.57 -6.50
CA LEU A 225 36.54 12.93 -5.90
C LEU A 225 37.63 13.93 -5.59
#